data_AF-A0A645BYZ6-F1
#
_entry.id   AF-A0A645BYZ6-F1
#
_cell.length_a   1.000
_cell.length_b   1.000
_cell.length_c   1.000
_cell.angle_alpha   90.00
_cell.angle_beta   90.00
_cell.angle_gamma   90.00
#
_symmetry.space_group_name_H-M   'P 1'
#
loop_
_entity.id
_entity.type
_entity.pdbx_description
1 polymer ?
#
loop_
_entity_poly.entity_id
_entity_poly.type
_entity_poly.pdbx_seq_one_letter_code
_entity_poly.pdbx_strand_id
1 'polypeptide(L)'
;MVATLDEAKWFAEKVRPLGLPKVGIMVEIPSAAIMADKLLSVIDFVSIGTNDLSQYTLAADRMQGALAPLLSPWQPALLAMVKSTCLGGRATGKPVGVCGEAGGDPLLALVLVGLGVSSLSMAPSKVATVRAALRLHDYSTCQQMAAFAVDAPTAGDAKVAVETLVAPALRDLL
;
A
#
# COMPACT_ATOMS: atom_id res chain seq x y z
N MET A 1 -2.80 -17.15 -0.89
CA MET A 1 -3.03 -15.81 -1.46
C MET A 1 -4.48 -15.73 -1.92
N VAL A 2 -5.17 -14.63 -1.66
CA VAL A 2 -6.58 -14.45 -2.04
C VAL A 2 -6.64 -13.68 -3.35
N ALA A 3 -7.28 -14.24 -4.37
CA ALA A 3 -7.47 -13.63 -5.68
C ALA A 3 -8.96 -13.36 -5.99
N THR A 4 -9.87 -14.07 -5.32
CA THR A 4 -11.30 -14.08 -5.60
C THR A 4 -12.15 -13.86 -4.35
N LEU A 5 -13.43 -13.50 -4.56
CA LEU A 5 -14.39 -13.36 -3.48
C LEU A 5 -14.71 -14.69 -2.78
N ASP A 6 -14.74 -15.79 -3.53
CA ASP A 6 -15.08 -17.11 -2.99
C ASP A 6 -14.00 -17.62 -2.03
N GLU A 7 -12.72 -17.37 -2.33
CA GLU A 7 -11.61 -17.65 -1.41
C GLU A 7 -11.71 -16.81 -0.13
N ALA A 8 -12.06 -15.53 -0.24
CA ALA A 8 -12.23 -14.65 0.92
C ALA A 8 -13.40 -15.09 1.81
N LYS A 9 -14.54 -15.47 1.20
CA LYS A 9 -15.71 -16.02 1.91
C LYS A 9 -15.36 -17.32 2.62
N TRP A 10 -14.76 -18.27 1.90
CA TRP A 10 -14.34 -19.55 2.44
C TRP A 10 -13.42 -19.36 3.65
N PHE A 11 -12.45 -18.45 3.57
CA PHE A 11 -11.55 -18.17 4.68
C PHE A 11 -12.30 -17.55 5.87
N ALA A 12 -13.15 -16.55 5.63
CA ALA A 12 -13.93 -15.92 6.69
C ALA A 12 -14.87 -16.91 7.41
N GLU A 13 -15.52 -17.81 6.68
CA GLU A 13 -16.37 -18.86 7.23
C GLU A 13 -15.61 -19.85 8.11
N LYS A 14 -14.32 -20.11 7.83
CA LYS A 14 -13.46 -20.94 8.67
C LYS A 14 -12.97 -20.24 9.92
N VAL A 15 -12.68 -18.95 9.83
CA VAL A 15 -12.08 -18.18 10.93
C VAL A 15 -13.12 -17.75 11.97
N ARG A 16 -14.31 -17.30 11.53
CA ARG A 16 -15.32 -16.75 12.45
C ARG A 16 -15.76 -17.73 13.56
N PRO A 17 -15.98 -19.04 13.29
CA PRO A 17 -16.32 -20.01 14.34
C PRO A 17 -15.23 -20.21 15.39
N LEU A 18 -13.98 -19.80 15.14
CA LEU A 18 -12.87 -19.89 16.09
C LEU A 18 -12.88 -18.79 17.16
N GLY A 19 -13.87 -17.88 17.13
CA GLY A 19 -14.01 -16.80 18.11
C GLY A 19 -13.03 -15.63 17.92
N LEU A 20 -12.36 -15.55 16.77
CA LEU A 20 -11.47 -14.43 16.44
C LEU A 20 -12.30 -13.17 16.09
N PRO A 21 -11.96 -11.99 16.64
CA PRO A 21 -12.82 -10.81 16.57
C PRO A 21 -12.83 -10.12 15.20
N LYS A 22 -11.77 -10.33 14.39
CA LYS A 22 -11.64 -9.75 13.06
C LYS A 22 -10.99 -10.75 12.12
N VAL A 23 -11.47 -10.78 10.89
CA VAL A 23 -10.89 -11.53 9.77
C VAL A 23 -10.33 -10.53 8.78
N GLY A 24 -9.08 -10.73 8.34
CA GLY A 24 -8.50 -9.94 7.28
C GLY A 24 -7.75 -10.81 6.28
N ILE A 25 -7.49 -10.23 5.11
CA ILE A 25 -6.72 -10.89 4.05
C ILE A 25 -5.56 -9.99 3.62
N MET A 26 -4.55 -10.60 3.01
CA MET A 26 -3.51 -9.85 2.33
C MET A 26 -3.96 -9.51 0.90
N VAL A 27 -3.81 -8.25 0.49
CA VAL A 27 -3.98 -7.81 -0.89
C VAL A 27 -2.60 -7.81 -1.54
N GLU A 28 -2.32 -8.90 -2.23
CA GLU A 28 -1.04 -9.20 -2.90
C GLU A 28 -1.25 -9.61 -4.36
N ILE A 29 -2.51 -9.77 -4.80
CA ILE A 29 -2.89 -10.12 -6.17
C ILE A 29 -3.60 -8.91 -6.81
N PRO A 30 -3.31 -8.54 -8.07
CA PRO A 30 -3.97 -7.41 -8.74
C PRO A 30 -5.50 -7.52 -8.76
N SER A 31 -6.05 -8.73 -8.98
CA SER A 31 -7.51 -8.96 -8.95
C SER A 31 -8.11 -8.61 -7.58
N ALA A 32 -7.40 -8.86 -6.47
CA ALA A 32 -7.86 -8.51 -5.14
C ALA A 32 -7.84 -7.00 -4.89
N ALA A 33 -6.88 -6.27 -5.45
CA ALA A 33 -6.82 -4.81 -5.39
C ALA A 33 -7.95 -4.15 -6.21
N ILE A 34 -8.25 -4.70 -7.39
CA ILE A 34 -9.35 -4.23 -8.26
C ILE A 34 -10.71 -4.53 -7.61
N MET A 35 -10.87 -5.71 -7.01
CA MET A 35 -12.12 -6.19 -6.39
C MET A 35 -12.21 -5.86 -4.89
N ALA A 36 -11.41 -4.92 -4.40
CA ALA A 36 -11.25 -4.67 -2.98
C ALA A 36 -12.57 -4.36 -2.26
N ASP A 37 -13.50 -3.63 -2.88
CA ASP A 37 -14.83 -3.35 -2.33
C ASP A 37 -15.64 -4.64 -2.10
N LYS A 38 -15.61 -5.57 -3.06
CA LYS A 38 -16.29 -6.87 -2.96
C LYS A 38 -15.65 -7.73 -1.89
N LEU A 39 -14.31 -7.81 -1.87
CA LEU A 39 -13.61 -8.58 -0.85
C LEU A 39 -13.88 -8.04 0.55
N LEU A 40 -13.75 -6.74 0.73
CA LEU A 40 -14.05 -6.05 1.98
C LEU A 40 -15.53 -6.15 2.37
N SER A 41 -16.46 -6.57 1.51
CA SER A 41 -17.84 -6.83 1.95
C SER A 41 -17.96 -8.05 2.88
N VAL A 42 -17.01 -8.99 2.86
CA VAL A 42 -17.08 -10.26 3.60
C VAL A 42 -16.02 -10.42 4.71
N ILE A 43 -14.96 -9.60 4.67
CA ILE A 43 -13.86 -9.55 5.65
C ILE A 43 -13.78 -8.18 6.32
N ASP A 44 -13.04 -8.04 7.41
CA ASP A 44 -13.11 -6.87 8.31
C ASP A 44 -12.00 -5.84 8.08
N PHE A 45 -10.88 -6.23 7.45
CA PHE A 45 -9.77 -5.34 7.07
C PHE A 45 -8.86 -6.01 6.03
N VAL A 46 -8.02 -5.22 5.35
CA VAL A 46 -6.96 -5.76 4.49
C VAL A 46 -5.59 -5.21 4.87
N SER A 47 -4.54 -5.96 4.57
CA SER A 47 -3.17 -5.46 4.54
C SER A 47 -2.59 -5.66 3.15
N ILE A 48 -2.00 -4.64 2.55
CA ILE A 48 -1.38 -4.73 1.23
C ILE A 48 0.04 -5.29 1.39
N GLY A 49 0.31 -6.39 0.69
CA GLY A 49 1.65 -6.94 0.56
C GLY A 49 2.30 -6.42 -0.71
N THR A 50 2.99 -5.27 -0.64
CA THR A 50 3.48 -4.57 -1.84
C THR A 50 4.48 -5.37 -2.66
N ASN A 51 5.23 -6.27 -2.02
CA ASN A 51 6.29 -7.01 -2.67
C ASN A 51 5.71 -7.99 -3.72
N ASP A 52 4.75 -8.82 -3.31
CA ASP A 52 4.05 -9.73 -4.21
C ASP A 52 3.10 -8.99 -5.14
N LEU A 53 2.42 -7.95 -4.66
CA LEU A 53 1.58 -7.12 -5.51
C LEU A 53 2.37 -6.49 -6.66
N SER A 54 3.59 -6.01 -6.41
CA SER A 54 4.48 -5.48 -7.46
C SER A 54 4.86 -6.58 -8.45
N GLN A 55 5.28 -7.74 -7.96
CA GLN A 55 5.66 -8.88 -8.80
C GLN A 55 4.54 -9.28 -9.75
N TYR A 56 3.31 -9.44 -9.25
CA TYR A 56 2.18 -9.86 -10.08
C TYR A 56 1.63 -8.74 -10.95
N THR A 57 1.68 -7.48 -10.51
CA THR A 57 1.23 -6.34 -11.33
C THR A 57 2.14 -6.10 -12.53
N LEU A 58 3.46 -6.24 -12.34
CA LEU A 58 4.47 -5.97 -13.36
C LEU A 58 4.96 -7.24 -14.09
N ALA A 59 4.44 -8.41 -13.72
CA ALA A 59 4.90 -9.72 -14.20
C ALA A 59 6.43 -9.90 -14.10
N ALA A 60 6.99 -9.44 -12.97
CA ALA A 60 8.43 -9.37 -12.74
C ALA A 60 8.84 -10.23 -11.54
N ASP A 61 9.59 -11.31 -11.76
CA ASP A 61 10.08 -12.17 -10.69
C ASP A 61 11.15 -11.46 -9.83
N ARG A 62 10.90 -11.36 -8.52
CA ARG A 62 11.81 -10.75 -7.54
C ARG A 62 13.12 -11.51 -7.35
N MET A 63 13.15 -12.79 -7.70
CA MET A 63 14.37 -13.60 -7.67
C MET A 63 15.25 -13.35 -8.90
N GLN A 64 14.71 -12.71 -9.95
CA GLN A 64 15.46 -12.42 -11.16
C GLN A 64 16.03 -10.99 -11.14
N GLY A 65 17.34 -10.87 -10.89
CA GLY A 65 18.01 -9.57 -10.71
C GLY A 65 17.86 -8.62 -11.91
N ALA A 66 17.78 -9.15 -13.13
CA ALA A 66 17.57 -8.33 -14.34
C ALA A 66 16.22 -7.59 -14.36
N LEU A 67 15.24 -8.04 -13.58
CA LEU A 67 13.89 -7.43 -13.50
C LEU A 67 13.75 -6.44 -12.33
N ALA A 68 14.79 -6.26 -11.50
CA ALA A 68 14.74 -5.36 -10.35
C ALA A 68 14.24 -3.92 -10.67
N PRO A 69 14.56 -3.30 -11.83
CA PRO A 69 14.02 -1.98 -12.17
C PRO A 69 12.48 -1.95 -12.28
N LEU A 70 11.85 -3.06 -12.68
CA LEU A 70 10.38 -3.17 -12.75
C LEU A 70 9.74 -3.27 -11.38
N LEU A 71 10.49 -3.65 -10.34
CA LEU A 71 10.00 -3.93 -8.99
C LEU A 71 10.14 -2.74 -8.04
N SER A 72 10.38 -1.54 -8.57
CA SER A 72 10.41 -0.33 -7.76
C SER A 72 9.06 -0.14 -7.04
N PRO A 73 9.05 0.13 -5.73
CA PRO A 73 7.81 0.45 -5.02
C PRO A 73 7.17 1.77 -5.50
N TRP A 74 7.91 2.56 -6.28
CA TRP A 74 7.45 3.79 -6.92
C TRP A 74 6.77 3.57 -8.27
N GLN A 75 6.62 2.32 -8.74
CA GLN A 75 5.91 2.06 -10.00
C GLN A 75 4.48 2.64 -9.94
N PRO A 76 4.09 3.52 -10.87
CA PRO A 76 2.75 4.12 -10.87
C PRO A 76 1.63 3.07 -10.91
N ALA A 77 1.85 1.95 -11.61
CA ALA A 77 0.91 0.82 -11.64
C ALA A 77 0.69 0.19 -10.25
N LEU A 78 1.76 0.03 -9.45
CA LEU A 78 1.65 -0.46 -8.08
C LEU A 78 0.90 0.54 -7.19
N LEU A 79 1.23 1.83 -7.29
CA LEU A 79 0.54 2.88 -6.55
C LEU A 79 -0.95 2.96 -6.92
N ALA A 80 -1.30 2.73 -8.18
CA ALA A 80 -2.68 2.62 -8.65
C ALA A 80 -3.42 1.41 -8.03
N MET A 81 -2.75 0.26 -7.84
CA MET A 81 -3.33 -0.89 -7.14
C MET A 81 -3.56 -0.58 -5.65
N VAL A 82 -2.62 0.11 -5.00
CA VAL A 82 -2.81 0.60 -3.62
C VAL A 82 -4.01 1.55 -3.54
N LYS A 83 -4.10 2.51 -4.46
CA LYS A 83 -5.22 3.45 -4.58
C LYS A 83 -6.56 2.72 -4.73
N SER A 84 -6.64 1.75 -5.65
CA SER A 84 -7.84 0.93 -5.85
C SER A 84 -8.27 0.22 -4.56
N THR A 85 -7.31 -0.36 -3.85
CA THR A 85 -7.55 -1.03 -2.57
C THR A 85 -8.09 -0.05 -1.52
N CYS A 86 -7.50 1.14 -1.42
CA CYS A 86 -7.94 2.19 -0.50
C CYS A 86 -9.34 2.73 -0.84
N LEU A 87 -9.70 2.81 -2.12
CA LEU A 87 -11.06 3.15 -2.56
C LEU A 87 -12.07 2.09 -2.12
N GLY A 88 -11.73 0.80 -2.24
CA GLY A 88 -12.55 -0.29 -1.70
C GLY A 88 -12.71 -0.23 -0.18
N GLY A 89 -11.62 0.08 0.55
CA GLY A 89 -11.63 0.37 1.99
C GLY A 89 -12.61 1.47 2.34
N ARG A 90 -12.50 2.61 1.66
CA ARG A 90 -13.37 3.76 1.85
C ARG A 90 -14.84 3.45 1.56
N ALA A 91 -15.12 2.75 0.46
CA ALA A 91 -16.48 2.39 0.06
C ALA A 91 -17.18 1.47 1.09
N THR A 92 -16.42 0.69 1.83
CA THR A 92 -16.93 -0.27 2.83
C THR A 92 -16.75 0.20 4.28
N GLY A 93 -16.10 1.35 4.50
CA GLY A 93 -15.77 1.86 5.84
C GLY A 93 -14.74 0.99 6.59
N LYS A 94 -13.97 0.16 5.90
CA LYS A 94 -13.05 -0.81 6.50
C LYS A 94 -11.59 -0.40 6.30
N PRO A 95 -10.72 -0.64 7.31
CA PRO A 95 -9.36 -0.17 7.28
C PRO A 95 -8.50 -0.95 6.29
N VAL A 96 -7.60 -0.22 5.63
CA VAL A 96 -6.57 -0.73 4.73
C VAL A 96 -5.22 -0.44 5.35
N GLY A 97 -4.41 -1.48 5.55
CA GLY A 97 -3.02 -1.38 5.98
C GLY A 97 -2.04 -1.68 4.86
N VAL A 98 -0.76 -1.39 5.09
CA VAL A 98 0.35 -1.84 4.25
C VAL A 98 1.38 -2.52 5.15
N CYS A 99 1.88 -3.67 4.71
CA CYS A 99 2.98 -4.37 5.37
C CYS A 99 4.19 -4.47 4.43
N GLY A 100 5.37 -4.60 5.03
CA GLY A 100 6.62 -4.82 4.30
C GLY A 100 7.44 -3.56 4.10
N GLU A 101 8.35 -3.61 3.14
CA GLU A 101 9.41 -2.62 2.97
C GLU A 101 8.87 -1.25 2.59
N ALA A 102 7.84 -1.19 1.74
CA ALA A 102 7.22 0.07 1.30
C ALA A 102 6.63 0.88 2.48
N GLY A 103 6.10 0.20 3.51
CA GLY A 103 5.59 0.87 4.70
C GLY A 103 6.68 1.47 5.59
N GLY A 104 7.93 1.01 5.45
CA GLY A 104 9.09 1.49 6.20
C GLY A 104 9.90 2.58 5.53
N ASP A 105 9.56 2.96 4.30
CA ASP A 105 10.19 4.08 3.58
C ASP A 105 9.46 5.39 3.95
N PRO A 106 10.17 6.43 4.46
CA PRO A 106 9.51 7.65 4.93
C PRO A 106 8.81 8.45 3.83
N LEU A 107 9.30 8.42 2.59
CA LEU A 107 8.67 9.15 1.48
C LEU A 107 7.46 8.39 0.95
N LEU A 108 7.55 7.07 0.79
CA LEU A 108 6.40 6.25 0.43
C LEU A 108 5.32 6.28 1.50
N ALA A 109 5.68 6.33 2.79
CA ALA A 109 4.70 6.44 3.87
C ALA A 109 3.76 7.66 3.69
N LEU A 110 4.29 8.81 3.23
CA LEU A 110 3.49 10.00 2.91
C LEU A 110 2.49 9.72 1.79
N VAL A 111 2.96 9.07 0.71
CA VAL A 111 2.12 8.67 -0.43
C VAL A 111 1.04 7.68 0.00
N LEU A 112 1.41 6.62 0.72
CA LEU A 112 0.50 5.57 1.18
C LEU A 112 -0.60 6.15 2.07
N VAL A 113 -0.25 7.01 3.03
CA VAL A 113 -1.24 7.71 3.87
C VAL A 113 -2.12 8.62 3.02
N GLY A 114 -1.54 9.38 2.08
CA GLY A 114 -2.30 10.20 1.12
C GLY A 114 -3.30 9.42 0.28
N LEU A 115 -2.98 8.18 -0.08
CA LEU A 115 -3.89 7.26 -0.79
C LEU A 115 -5.06 6.77 0.08
N GLY A 116 -4.93 6.85 1.41
CA GLY A 116 -5.93 6.40 2.37
C GLY A 116 -5.53 5.17 3.17
N VAL A 117 -4.25 4.78 3.17
CA VAL A 117 -3.74 3.75 4.07
C VAL A 117 -3.86 4.22 5.52
N SER A 118 -4.48 3.39 6.35
CA SER A 118 -4.81 3.68 7.75
C SER A 118 -3.82 3.06 8.75
N SER A 119 -3.00 2.12 8.32
CA SER A 119 -1.94 1.53 9.15
C SER A 119 -0.72 1.15 8.32
N LEU A 120 0.47 1.40 8.88
CA LEU A 120 1.76 1.02 8.29
C LEU A 120 2.46 0.04 9.24
N SER A 121 2.86 -1.11 8.72
CA SER A 121 3.63 -2.12 9.44
C SER A 121 5.03 -2.25 8.82
N MET A 122 6.06 -2.16 9.67
CA MET A 122 7.46 -2.05 9.25
C MET A 122 8.40 -2.62 10.32
N ALA A 123 9.68 -2.78 9.97
CA ALA A 123 10.73 -3.10 10.94
C ALA A 123 10.84 -2.01 12.02
N PRO A 124 11.04 -2.35 13.31
CA PRO A 124 11.09 -1.37 14.40
C PRO A 124 12.08 -0.21 14.18
N SER A 125 13.22 -0.47 13.54
CA SER A 125 14.23 0.54 13.22
C SER A 125 13.75 1.64 12.26
N LYS A 126 12.70 1.38 11.47
CA LYS A 126 12.13 2.35 10.51
C LYS A 126 11.06 3.26 11.13
N VAL A 127 10.50 2.86 12.28
CA VAL A 127 9.35 3.54 12.92
C VAL A 127 9.66 5.00 13.24
N ALA A 128 10.87 5.32 13.69
CA ALA A 128 11.24 6.68 14.06
C ALA A 128 11.23 7.63 12.85
N THR A 129 11.88 7.24 11.75
CA THR A 129 11.99 8.08 10.55
C THR A 129 10.65 8.23 9.84
N VAL A 130 9.86 7.16 9.71
CA VAL A 130 8.51 7.24 9.14
C VAL A 130 7.60 8.14 9.98
N ARG A 131 7.66 8.03 11.31
CA ARG A 131 6.91 8.91 12.21
C ARG A 131 7.32 10.37 12.07
N ALA A 132 8.61 10.66 11.91
CA ALA A 132 9.09 12.01 11.68
C ALA A 132 8.56 12.59 10.36
N ALA A 133 8.63 11.82 9.27
CA ALA A 133 8.07 12.24 7.98
C ALA A 133 6.59 12.58 8.07
N LEU A 134 5.78 11.67 8.64
CA LEU A 134 4.33 11.89 8.81
C LEU A 134 3.99 13.05 9.75
N ARG A 135 4.86 13.40 10.71
CA ARG A 135 4.65 14.56 11.59
C ARG A 135 4.96 15.90 10.92
N LEU A 136 5.83 15.90 9.91
CA LEU A 136 6.28 17.11 9.22
C LEU A 136 5.36 17.53 8.06
N HIS A 137 4.37 16.71 7.72
CA HIS A 137 3.46 16.96 6.61
C HIS A 137 2.02 16.81 7.06
N ASP A 138 1.16 17.75 6.66
CA ASP A 138 -0.26 17.58 6.86
C ASP A 138 -0.86 16.55 5.90
N TYR A 139 -2.07 16.09 6.21
CA TYR A 139 -2.74 15.08 5.42
C TYR A 139 -3.03 15.55 3.99
N SER A 140 -3.31 16.84 3.79
CA SER A 140 -3.62 17.40 2.46
C SER A 140 -2.40 17.39 1.54
N THR A 141 -1.21 17.62 2.09
CA THR A 141 0.08 17.54 1.39
C THR A 141 0.37 16.10 1.01
N CYS A 142 0.11 15.15 1.92
CA CYS A 142 0.22 13.72 1.61
C CYS A 142 -0.72 13.31 0.46
N GLN A 143 -1.95 13.82 0.43
CA GLN A 143 -2.90 13.58 -0.66
C GLN A 143 -2.41 14.14 -2.01
N GLN A 144 -1.79 15.33 -2.00
CA GLN A 144 -1.19 15.92 -3.21
C GLN A 144 0.00 15.09 -3.71
N MET A 145 0.92 14.72 -2.80
CA MET A 145 2.05 13.83 -3.11
C MET A 145 1.56 12.51 -3.73
N ALA A 146 0.52 11.92 -3.14
CA ALA A 146 -0.08 10.69 -3.65
C ALA A 146 -0.69 10.86 -5.04
N ALA A 147 -1.38 11.97 -5.30
CA ALA A 147 -1.95 12.26 -6.61
C ALA A 147 -0.86 12.37 -7.67
N PHE A 148 0.21 13.12 -7.41
CA PHE A 148 1.32 13.27 -8.35
C PHE A 148 2.09 11.97 -8.57
N ALA A 149 2.35 11.19 -7.51
CA ALA A 149 3.05 9.92 -7.63
C ALA A 149 2.29 8.88 -8.47
N VAL A 150 0.95 8.83 -8.35
CA VAL A 150 0.10 7.93 -9.13
C VAL A 150 0.00 8.35 -10.60
N ASP A 151 -0.02 9.66 -10.88
CA ASP A 151 -0.18 10.20 -12.23
C ASP A 151 1.14 10.28 -13.01
N ALA A 152 2.27 10.08 -12.33
CA ALA A 152 3.59 10.15 -12.93
C ALA A 152 3.79 9.10 -14.06
N PRO A 153 4.52 9.43 -15.14
CA PRO A 153 4.77 8.49 -16.24
C PRO A 153 5.68 7.31 -15.87
N THR A 154 6.62 7.52 -14.93
CA THR A 154 7.61 6.52 -14.54
C THR A 154 7.80 6.49 -13.02
N ALA A 155 8.43 5.43 -12.53
CA ALA A 155 8.81 5.33 -11.11
C ALA A 155 9.79 6.44 -10.67
N GLY A 156 10.67 6.88 -11.58
CA GLY A 156 11.58 7.99 -11.31
C GLY A 156 10.83 9.31 -11.16
N ASP A 157 9.94 9.60 -12.10
CA ASP A 157 9.10 10.81 -12.07
C ASP A 157 8.19 10.84 -10.83
N ALA A 158 7.64 9.69 -10.44
CA ALA A 158 6.81 9.56 -9.24
C ALA A 158 7.57 9.97 -7.98
N LYS A 159 8.82 9.48 -7.84
CA LYS A 159 9.67 9.82 -6.70
C LYS A 159 10.05 11.30 -6.70
N VAL A 160 10.49 11.82 -7.84
CA VAL A 160 10.86 13.24 -7.99
C VAL A 160 9.69 14.15 -7.64
N ALA A 161 8.48 13.83 -8.13
CA ALA A 161 7.29 14.63 -7.86
C ALA A 161 7.01 14.74 -6.35
N VAL A 162 7.18 13.66 -5.59
CA VAL A 162 7.04 13.69 -4.12
C VAL A 162 8.16 14.49 -3.47
N GLU A 163 9.42 14.27 -3.87
CA GLU A 163 10.58 14.97 -3.29
C GLU A 163 10.47 16.50 -3.39
N THR A 164 9.83 17.03 -4.45
CA THR A 164 9.61 18.49 -4.58
C THR A 164 8.72 19.08 -3.47
N LEU A 165 7.83 18.28 -2.89
CA LEU A 165 6.88 18.69 -1.84
C LEU A 165 7.37 18.34 -0.43
N VAL A 166 8.51 17.65 -0.32
CA VAL A 166 9.07 17.23 0.97
C VAL A 166 9.57 18.44 1.75
N ALA A 167 9.16 18.54 3.01
CA ALA A 167 9.66 19.53 3.95
C ALA A 167 11.19 19.47 4.03
N PRO A 168 11.91 20.61 3.96
CA PRO A 168 13.37 20.64 3.99
C PRO A 168 13.97 19.85 5.17
N ALA A 169 13.37 19.96 6.35
CA ALA A 169 13.80 19.25 7.55
C ALA A 169 13.77 17.72 7.45
N LEU A 170 12.94 17.14 6.56
CA LEU A 170 12.97 15.70 6.32
C LEU A 170 14.12 15.30 5.40
N ARG A 171 14.56 16.16 4.48
CA ARG A 171 15.70 15.87 3.59
C ARG A 171 16.99 15.69 4.36
N ASP A 172 17.16 16.40 5.47
CA ASP A 172 18.31 16.28 6.35
C ASP A 172 18.31 14.98 7.20
N LEU A 173 17.18 14.26 7.23
CA LEU A 173 16.98 13.02 7.99
C LEU A 173 17.02 11.75 7.13
N LEU A 174 17.04 11.89 5.80
CA LEU A 174 17.06 10.79 4.82
C LEU A 174 18.48 10.51 4.33
#